data_AF-A0A6F9WW59-F1
#
_entry.id   AF-A0A6F9WW59-F1
#
_cell.length_a   1.000
_cell.length_b   1.000
_cell.length_c   1.000
_cell.angle_alpha   90.00
_cell.angle_beta   90.00
_cell.angle_gamma   90.00
#
_symmetry.space_group_name_H-M   'P 1'
#
loop_
_entity.id
_entity.type
_entity.pdbx_description
1 polymer ?
#
loop_
_entity_poly.entity_id
_entity_poly.type
_entity_poly.pdbx_seq_one_letter_code
_entity_poly.pdbx_strand_id
1 'polypeptide(L)'
;MDMKSEESKAFVLKAFDTLFNKRNYVKAAEFWSETYIQHSAHIEPGRDGLFNLIRSLPDTLRYENARILAEGDYVMLHGRFSGHGRPRAWIAADIVRLEGGRLAEHWDVLQDEATKDESKSGLPMFGTSFAEPVEESRLKTRNISTLLPRNLHDVFGENDPVRRRAAIDEIFTDDCMFCDPMGGVYRGRGEIDRVAGAIRATHRERLGGAG
;
A
#
# COMPACT_ATOMS: atom_id res chain seq x y z
N MET A 1 -18.81 -10.59 28.68
CA MET A 1 -18.35 -9.55 27.72
C MET A 1 -19.58 -8.75 27.38
N ASP A 2 -19.56 -7.43 27.56
CA ASP A 2 -20.72 -6.58 27.32
C ASP A 2 -20.98 -6.45 25.81
N MET A 3 -22.19 -6.80 25.36
CA MET A 3 -22.60 -6.75 23.95
C MET A 3 -22.45 -5.33 23.37
N LYS A 4 -22.66 -4.30 24.21
CA LYS A 4 -22.48 -2.89 23.84
C LYS A 4 -21.02 -2.55 23.49
N SER A 5 -20.06 -3.21 24.13
CA SER A 5 -18.62 -3.02 23.88
C SER A 5 -18.20 -3.57 22.51
N GLU A 6 -18.65 -4.78 22.15
CA GLU A 6 -18.32 -5.37 20.84
C GLU A 6 -19.01 -4.64 19.67
N GLU A 7 -20.25 -4.19 19.86
CA GLU A 7 -20.95 -3.34 18.88
C GLU A 7 -20.21 -2.01 18.66
N SER A 8 -19.72 -1.40 19.74
CA SER A 8 -18.94 -0.15 19.67
C SER A 8 -17.63 -0.36 18.91
N LYS A 9 -16.89 -1.44 19.20
CA LYS A 9 -15.68 -1.80 18.46
C LYS A 9 -15.96 -1.99 16.96
N ALA A 10 -16.99 -2.77 16.64
CA ALA A 10 -17.38 -3.03 15.25
C ALA A 10 -17.80 -1.75 14.52
N PHE A 11 -18.54 -0.87 15.19
CA PHE A 11 -18.93 0.44 14.66
C PHE A 11 -17.71 1.30 14.32
N VAL A 12 -16.76 1.42 15.26
CA VAL A 12 -15.55 2.24 15.05
C VAL A 12 -14.68 1.66 13.94
N LEU A 13 -14.46 0.34 13.90
CA LEU A 13 -13.70 -0.30 12.82
C LEU A 13 -14.34 -0.05 11.45
N LYS A 14 -15.68 -0.12 11.36
CA LYS A 14 -16.41 0.19 10.13
C LYS A 14 -16.27 1.66 9.73
N ALA A 15 -16.32 2.58 10.69
CA ALA A 15 -16.11 4.00 10.45
C ALA A 15 -14.71 4.28 9.90
N PHE A 16 -13.67 3.72 10.55
CA PHE A 16 -12.28 3.84 10.13
C PHE A 16 -12.06 3.25 8.73
N ASP A 17 -12.55 2.04 8.46
CA ASP A 17 -12.44 1.44 7.12
C ASP A 17 -13.15 2.28 6.04
N THR A 18 -14.31 2.85 6.36
CA THR A 18 -15.09 3.69 5.43
C THR A 18 -14.35 4.97 5.06
N LEU A 19 -13.71 5.63 6.03
CA LEU A 19 -12.97 6.87 5.80
C LEU A 19 -11.57 6.63 5.23
N PHE A 20 -10.74 5.85 5.93
CA PHE A 20 -9.30 5.77 5.65
C PHE A 20 -8.98 4.84 4.48
N ASN A 21 -9.69 3.71 4.36
CA ASN A 21 -9.40 2.71 3.32
C ASN A 21 -10.29 2.90 2.09
N LYS A 22 -11.60 3.03 2.29
CA LYS A 22 -12.57 3.17 1.19
C LYS A 22 -12.67 4.59 0.66
N ARG A 23 -12.18 5.59 1.42
CA ARG A 23 -12.24 7.02 1.07
C ARG A 23 -13.65 7.47 0.67
N ASN A 24 -14.69 6.86 1.25
CA ASN A 24 -16.08 7.20 0.97
C ASN A 24 -16.53 8.29 1.94
N TYR A 25 -16.24 9.55 1.59
CA TYR A 25 -16.48 10.70 2.47
C TYR A 25 -17.96 10.91 2.80
N VAL A 26 -18.85 10.68 1.84
CA VAL A 26 -20.31 10.83 2.07
C VAL A 26 -20.78 9.83 3.12
N LYS A 27 -20.39 8.56 2.97
CA LYS A 27 -20.75 7.51 3.94
C LYS A 27 -20.02 7.69 5.27
N ALA A 28 -18.77 8.11 5.24
CA ALA A 28 -17.98 8.38 6.43
C ALA A 28 -18.65 9.47 7.29
N ALA A 29 -19.18 10.54 6.71
CA ALA A 29 -19.83 11.62 7.44
C ALA A 29 -21.03 11.16 8.30
N GLU A 30 -21.63 10.00 8.01
CA GLU A 30 -22.67 9.40 8.84
C GLU A 30 -22.15 8.85 10.19
N PHE A 31 -20.86 8.57 10.30
CA PHE A 31 -20.24 8.04 11.53
C PHE A 31 -19.71 9.13 12.46
N TRP A 32 -19.30 10.29 11.93
CA TRP A 32 -18.76 11.39 12.73
C TRP A 32 -19.83 12.43 13.07
N SER A 33 -19.79 12.94 14.30
CA SER A 33 -20.62 14.07 14.73
C SER A 33 -20.27 15.32 13.93
N GLU A 34 -21.26 16.18 13.69
CA GLU A 34 -21.03 17.51 13.09
C GLU A 34 -20.24 18.42 14.04
N THR A 35 -20.38 18.21 15.34
CA THR A 35 -19.67 18.93 16.40
C THR A 35 -18.46 18.15 16.93
N TYR A 36 -17.86 17.30 16.09
CA TYR A 36 -16.73 16.46 16.47
C TYR A 36 -15.56 17.28 17.00
N ILE A 37 -15.01 16.89 18.14
CA ILE A 37 -13.86 17.55 18.76
C ILE A 37 -12.59 16.76 18.41
N GLN A 38 -11.60 17.44 17.85
CA GLN A 38 -10.33 16.86 17.41
C GLN A 38 -9.20 17.46 18.25
N HIS A 39 -8.51 16.63 19.04
CA HIS A 39 -7.43 17.05 19.94
C HIS A 39 -6.03 16.81 19.37
N SER A 40 -5.90 16.05 18.28
CA SER A 40 -4.61 15.73 17.67
C SER A 40 -3.81 16.99 17.37
N ALA A 41 -2.54 17.02 17.77
CA ALA A 41 -1.63 18.12 17.45
C ALA A 41 -1.29 18.22 15.95
N HIS A 42 -1.69 17.21 15.16
CA HIS A 42 -1.33 17.07 13.76
C HIS A 42 -2.52 17.26 12.81
N ILE A 43 -3.74 17.39 13.33
CA ILE A 43 -4.97 17.44 12.55
C ILE A 43 -5.70 18.73 12.88
N GLU A 44 -6.12 19.47 11.85
CA GLU A 44 -6.94 20.66 12.03
C GLU A 44 -8.22 20.35 12.83
N PRO A 45 -8.76 21.32 13.59
CA PRO A 45 -9.94 21.09 14.42
C PRO A 45 -11.17 20.60 13.64
N GLY A 46 -12.06 19.91 14.35
CA GLY A 46 -13.37 19.54 13.84
C GLY A 46 -13.38 18.34 12.89
N ARG A 47 -14.59 17.91 12.49
CA ARG A 47 -14.77 16.83 11.51
C ARG A 47 -14.12 17.17 10.17
N ASP A 48 -14.26 18.41 9.73
CA ASP A 48 -13.78 18.84 8.42
C ASP A 48 -12.25 18.85 8.35
N GLY A 49 -11.55 19.18 9.45
CA GLY A 49 -10.10 19.09 9.54
C GLY A 49 -9.59 17.67 9.25
N LEU A 50 -10.18 16.66 9.90
CA LEU A 50 -9.88 15.25 9.62
C LEU A 50 -10.17 14.88 8.16
N PHE A 51 -11.34 15.23 7.63
CA PHE A 51 -11.73 14.83 6.28
C PHE A 51 -10.87 15.50 5.21
N ASN A 52 -10.50 16.76 5.41
CA ASN A 52 -9.61 17.49 4.52
C ASN A 52 -8.20 16.90 4.52
N LEU A 53 -7.68 16.51 5.69
CA LEU A 53 -6.41 15.77 5.77
C LEU A 53 -6.47 14.49 4.92
N ILE A 54 -7.50 13.66 5.09
CA ILE A 54 -7.58 12.38 4.34
C ILE A 54 -7.70 12.61 2.84
N ARG A 55 -8.43 13.64 2.39
CA ARG A 55 -8.46 14.03 0.96
C ARG A 55 -7.10 14.45 0.42
N SER A 56 -6.26 15.10 1.23
CA SER A 56 -4.93 15.56 0.83
C SER A 56 -3.88 14.43 0.75
N LEU A 57 -4.09 13.32 1.47
CA LEU A 57 -3.17 12.19 1.48
C LEU A 57 -3.32 11.30 0.22
N PRO A 58 -2.25 10.60 -0.21
CA PRO A 58 -2.29 9.70 -1.34
C PRO A 58 -3.36 8.60 -1.21
N ASP A 59 -3.89 8.13 -2.35
CA ASP A 59 -4.86 7.02 -2.37
C ASP A 59 -4.27 5.66 -1.94
N THR A 60 -2.94 5.59 -1.80
CA THR A 60 -2.24 4.45 -1.18
C THR A 60 -2.38 4.40 0.34
N LEU A 61 -2.99 5.41 0.97
CA LEU A 61 -3.26 5.41 2.40
C LEU A 61 -3.98 4.13 2.83
N ARG A 62 -3.47 3.48 3.86
CA ARG A 62 -4.05 2.28 4.43
C ARG A 62 -4.03 2.34 5.95
N TYR A 63 -5.16 2.04 6.56
CA TYR A 63 -5.30 1.78 7.98
C TYR A 63 -5.44 0.28 8.27
N GLU A 64 -4.68 -0.19 9.26
CA GLU A 64 -4.75 -1.56 9.79
C GLU A 64 -4.87 -1.51 11.32
N ASN A 65 -5.87 -2.21 11.87
CA ASN A 65 -6.06 -2.29 13.32
C ASN A 65 -5.35 -3.51 13.91
N ALA A 66 -4.54 -3.32 14.96
CA ALA A 66 -3.93 -4.44 15.69
C ALA A 66 -4.68 -4.80 16.96
N ARG A 67 -5.08 -3.81 17.77
CA ARG A 67 -5.77 -4.03 19.05
C ARG A 67 -6.88 -3.01 19.20
N ILE A 68 -7.97 -3.42 19.83
CA ILE A 68 -9.10 -2.55 20.11
C ILE A 68 -9.72 -2.91 21.46
N LEU A 69 -9.95 -1.88 22.28
CA LEU A 69 -10.56 -1.99 23.59
C LEU A 69 -11.73 -1.00 23.65
N ALA A 70 -12.78 -1.34 24.40
CA ALA A 70 -13.91 -0.44 24.57
C ALA A 70 -14.43 -0.53 26.01
N GLU A 71 -14.63 0.63 26.61
CA GLU A 71 -15.09 0.81 27.98
C GLU A 71 -16.03 2.02 28.06
N GLY A 72 -17.25 1.80 28.56
CA GLY A 72 -18.29 2.82 28.54
C GLY A 72 -18.53 3.33 27.11
N ASP A 73 -18.40 4.64 26.94
CA ASP A 73 -18.56 5.30 25.63
C ASP A 73 -17.23 5.52 24.90
N TYR A 74 -16.12 4.98 25.41
CA TYR A 74 -14.79 5.14 24.80
C TYR A 74 -14.34 3.87 24.09
N VAL A 75 -13.66 4.05 22.96
CA VAL A 75 -12.97 2.99 22.22
C VAL A 75 -11.54 3.43 21.98
N MET A 76 -10.58 2.58 22.34
CA MET A 76 -9.16 2.77 22.07
C MET A 76 -8.70 1.79 20.99
N LEU A 77 -7.96 2.28 20.01
CA LEU A 77 -7.39 1.52 18.91
C LEU A 77 -5.86 1.64 18.95
N HIS A 78 -5.17 0.52 18.78
CA HIS A 78 -3.76 0.54 18.40
C HIS A 78 -3.69 0.11 16.93
N GLY A 79 -3.38 1.06 16.06
CA GLY A 79 -3.45 0.90 14.62
C GLY A 79 -2.18 1.37 13.90
N ARG A 80 -2.10 1.01 12.62
CA ARG A 80 -1.01 1.39 11.71
C ARG A 80 -1.58 2.11 10.51
N PHE A 81 -1.03 3.29 10.23
CA PHE A 81 -1.29 4.04 9.01
C PHE A 81 -0.06 3.93 8.09
N SER A 82 -0.23 3.39 6.90
CA SER A 82 0.82 3.29 5.88
C SER A 82 0.38 3.97 4.58
N GLY A 83 1.32 4.17 3.64
CA GLY A 83 1.00 4.73 2.33
C GLY A 83 0.53 6.20 2.35
N HIS A 84 0.72 6.92 3.45
CA HIS A 84 0.39 8.34 3.63
C HIS A 84 1.44 9.30 3.04
N GLY A 85 2.22 8.84 2.06
CA GLY A 85 3.26 9.65 1.39
C GLY A 85 4.56 9.81 2.19
N ARG A 86 4.71 9.14 3.33
CA ARG A 86 5.97 9.09 4.10
C ARG A 86 6.62 7.71 3.99
N PRO A 87 7.95 7.61 4.17
CA PRO A 87 8.66 6.33 4.06
C PRO A 87 8.35 5.38 5.22
N ARG A 88 8.01 5.91 6.40
CA ARG A 88 7.63 5.14 7.58
C ARG A 88 6.14 5.23 7.80
N ALA A 89 5.54 4.10 8.16
CA ALA A 89 4.18 4.07 8.66
C ALA A 89 4.11 4.76 10.03
N TRP A 90 2.93 5.26 10.38
CA TRP A 90 2.63 5.70 11.73
C TRP A 90 1.95 4.60 12.52
N ILE A 91 2.36 4.47 13.78
CA ILE A 91 1.65 3.70 14.79
C ILE A 91 0.88 4.68 15.67
N ALA A 92 -0.43 4.46 15.75
CA ALA A 92 -1.36 5.30 16.48
C ALA A 92 -1.96 4.55 17.66
N ALA A 93 -2.00 5.21 18.82
CA ALA A 93 -2.96 4.89 19.86
C ALA A 93 -4.08 5.93 19.80
N ASP A 94 -5.17 5.59 19.11
CA ASP A 94 -6.34 6.46 18.95
C ASP A 94 -7.34 6.19 20.06
N ILE A 95 -7.92 7.23 20.65
CA ILE A 95 -9.03 7.14 21.60
C ILE A 95 -10.18 7.93 21.00
N VAL A 96 -11.34 7.28 20.83
CA VAL A 96 -12.56 7.93 20.38
C VAL A 96 -13.66 7.80 21.42
N ARG A 97 -14.42 8.87 21.61
CA ARG A 97 -15.65 8.86 22.39
C ARG A 97 -16.86 8.79 21.47
N LEU A 98 -17.80 7.93 21.82
CA LEU A 98 -19.08 7.78 21.16
C LEU A 98 -20.15 8.62 21.87
N GLU A 99 -21.02 9.26 21.10
CA GLU A 99 -22.18 9.97 21.61
C GLU A 99 -23.28 9.99 20.55
N GLY A 100 -24.52 9.66 20.94
CA GLY A 100 -25.64 9.65 19.99
C GLY A 100 -25.44 8.71 18.79
N GLY A 101 -24.67 7.63 18.97
CA GLY A 101 -24.34 6.68 17.89
C GLY A 101 -23.31 7.21 16.88
N ARG A 102 -22.53 8.23 17.24
CA ARG A 102 -21.50 8.85 16.39
C ARG A 102 -20.18 9.01 17.13
N LEU A 103 -19.08 9.10 16.38
CA LEU A 103 -17.78 9.53 16.85
C LEU A 103 -17.87 11.03 17.16
N ALA A 104 -17.79 11.37 18.44
CA ALA A 104 -18.00 12.74 18.93
C ALA A 104 -16.69 13.44 19.29
N GLU A 105 -15.66 12.69 19.65
CA GLU A 105 -14.41 13.25 20.13
C GLU A 105 -13.25 12.29 19.93
N HIS A 106 -12.04 12.81 19.74
CA HIS A 106 -10.85 12.03 19.45
C HIS A 106 -9.56 12.62 19.99
N TRP A 107 -8.72 11.73 20.51
CA TRP A 107 -7.33 11.97 20.89
C TRP A 107 -6.44 10.92 20.24
N ASP A 108 -5.18 11.28 19.98
CA ASP A 108 -4.18 10.33 19.52
C ASP A 108 -2.84 10.50 20.24
N VAL A 109 -2.05 9.44 20.17
CA VAL A 109 -0.59 9.52 20.26
C VAL A 109 -0.05 8.84 19.01
N LEU A 110 0.70 9.61 18.22
CA LEU A 110 1.28 9.16 16.96
C LEU A 110 2.80 9.06 17.09
N GLN A 111 3.37 8.01 16.50
CA GLN A 111 4.81 7.88 16.32
C GLN A 111 5.13 7.16 15.02
N ASP A 112 6.32 7.41 14.48
CA ASP A 112 6.87 6.60 13.40
C ASP A 112 7.04 5.15 13.88
N GLU A 113 6.71 4.19 13.02
CA GLU A 113 6.95 2.78 13.30
C GLU A 113 8.45 2.54 13.49
N ALA A 114 8.80 1.93 14.64
CA ALA A 114 10.17 1.62 14.98
C ALA A 114 10.77 0.57 14.03
N THR A 115 11.99 0.81 13.58
CA THR A 115 12.78 -0.18 12.84
C THR A 115 13.36 -1.24 13.77
N LYS A 116 13.96 -2.27 13.17
CA LYS A 116 14.69 -3.32 13.89
C LYS A 116 15.80 -2.75 14.78
N ASP A 117 16.53 -1.75 14.30
CA ASP A 117 17.66 -1.16 15.01
C ASP A 117 17.22 -0.25 16.18
N GLU A 118 16.01 0.33 16.07
CA GLU A 118 15.43 1.18 17.11
C GLU A 118 14.74 0.38 18.21
N SER A 119 14.15 -0.78 17.88
CA SER A 119 13.44 -1.63 18.83
C SER A 119 14.37 -2.28 19.85
N LYS A 120 14.26 -1.86 21.12
CA LYS A 120 15.10 -2.39 22.22
C LYS A 120 14.80 -3.85 22.56
N SER A 121 13.60 -4.33 22.29
CA SER A 121 13.23 -5.75 22.47
C SER A 121 13.55 -6.61 21.25
N GLY A 122 13.91 -5.99 20.11
CA GLY A 122 14.04 -6.69 18.84
C GLY A 122 12.70 -7.16 18.24
N LEU A 123 11.57 -6.70 18.78
CA LEU A 123 10.22 -7.03 18.29
C LEU A 123 9.56 -5.82 17.61
N PRO A 124 8.74 -6.03 16.57
CA PRO A 124 8.05 -4.94 15.88
C PRO A 124 6.89 -4.39 16.72
N MET A 125 6.53 -3.14 16.45
CA MET A 125 5.38 -2.48 17.07
C MET A 125 4.04 -3.02 16.56
N PHE A 126 4.02 -3.52 15.32
CA PHE A 126 2.83 -3.99 14.64
C PHE A 126 3.09 -5.35 13.98
N GLY A 127 2.12 -6.26 14.06
CA GLY A 127 2.25 -7.60 13.49
C GLY A 127 3.36 -8.44 14.13
N THR A 128 4.03 -9.25 13.31
CA THR A 128 5.07 -10.21 13.74
C THR A 128 6.41 -10.03 13.03
N SER A 129 6.52 -9.05 12.13
CA SER A 129 7.76 -8.72 11.40
C SER A 129 7.91 -7.21 11.24
N PHE A 130 9.15 -6.72 11.11
CA PHE A 130 9.41 -5.31 10.83
C PHE A 130 9.01 -4.96 9.39
N ALA A 131 8.63 -3.71 9.18
CA ALA A 131 8.50 -3.17 7.83
C ALA A 131 9.84 -3.31 7.10
N GLU A 132 9.83 -3.93 5.93
CA GLU A 132 11.01 -3.98 5.07
C GLU A 132 11.34 -2.55 4.62
N PRO A 133 12.59 -2.10 4.71
CA PRO A 133 13.00 -0.79 4.20
C PRO A 133 12.62 -0.65 2.73
N VAL A 134 12.12 0.52 2.32
CA VAL A 134 11.73 0.78 0.92
C VAL A 134 12.90 0.57 -0.03
N GLU A 135 14.12 0.95 0.37
CA GLU A 135 15.36 0.71 -0.37
C GLU A 135 15.62 -0.79 -0.57
N GLU A 136 15.48 -1.59 0.50
CA GLU A 136 15.73 -3.03 0.50
C GLU A 136 14.66 -3.79 -0.29
N SER A 137 13.40 -3.35 -0.22
CA SER A 137 12.32 -3.82 -1.08
C SER A 137 12.58 -3.50 -2.56
N ARG A 138 13.04 -2.27 -2.88
CA ARG A 138 13.44 -1.88 -4.24
C ARG A 138 14.64 -2.68 -4.73
N LEU A 139 15.65 -2.88 -3.88
CA LEU A 139 16.85 -3.67 -4.18
C LEU A 139 16.49 -5.14 -4.41
N LYS A 140 15.59 -5.73 -3.62
CA LYS A 140 15.06 -7.09 -3.86
C LYS A 140 14.36 -7.18 -5.22
N THR A 141 13.51 -6.22 -5.56
CA THR A 141 12.81 -6.17 -6.86
C THR A 141 13.75 -5.88 -8.04
N ARG A 142 14.90 -5.24 -7.79
CA ARG A 142 15.95 -4.94 -8.77
C ARG A 142 17.18 -5.84 -8.68
N ASN A 143 17.09 -6.96 -7.97
CA ASN A 143 18.18 -7.93 -7.90
C ASN A 143 18.19 -8.79 -9.17
N ILE A 144 19.37 -9.23 -9.61
CA ILE A 144 19.54 -10.19 -10.71
C ILE A 144 18.64 -11.42 -10.52
N SER A 145 18.49 -11.93 -9.29
CA SER A 145 17.65 -13.10 -9.00
C SER A 145 16.16 -12.89 -9.27
N THR A 146 15.68 -11.64 -9.28
CA THR A 146 14.29 -11.30 -9.61
C THR A 146 14.16 -10.77 -11.04
N LEU A 147 15.15 -10.01 -11.52
CA LEU A 147 15.15 -9.46 -12.88
C LEU A 147 15.32 -10.53 -13.97
N LEU A 148 16.12 -11.57 -13.74
CA LEU A 148 16.31 -12.63 -14.76
C LEU A 148 15.03 -13.43 -15.05
N PRO A 149 14.30 -13.96 -14.03
CA PRO A 149 13.02 -14.61 -14.28
C PRO A 149 11.99 -13.67 -14.94
N ARG A 150 11.88 -12.42 -14.46
CA ARG A 150 10.96 -11.43 -15.02
C ARG A 150 11.28 -11.09 -16.47
N ASN A 151 12.56 -10.94 -16.81
CA ASN A 151 12.97 -10.76 -18.20
C ASN A 151 12.50 -11.93 -19.08
N LEU A 152 12.68 -13.17 -18.62
CA LEU A 152 12.25 -14.33 -19.40
C LEU A 152 10.73 -14.40 -19.55
N HIS A 153 9.97 -14.17 -18.48
CA HIS A 153 8.52 -14.34 -18.46
C HIS A 153 7.75 -13.12 -18.97
N ASP A 154 8.05 -11.94 -18.43
CA ASP A 154 7.28 -10.71 -18.64
C ASP A 154 7.73 -9.98 -19.93
N VAL A 155 8.92 -10.29 -20.46
CA VAL A 155 9.42 -9.71 -21.71
C VAL A 155 9.41 -10.72 -22.84
N PHE A 156 10.23 -11.77 -22.76
CA PHE A 156 10.34 -12.76 -23.86
C PHE A 156 9.19 -13.80 -23.87
N GLY A 157 8.46 -13.95 -22.76
CA GLY A 157 7.31 -14.84 -22.63
C GLY A 157 5.95 -14.17 -22.86
N GLU A 158 5.86 -12.83 -22.78
CA GLU A 158 4.63 -12.05 -22.83
C GLU A 158 4.16 -11.79 -24.27
N ASN A 159 2.91 -12.18 -24.55
CA ASN A 159 2.29 -12.07 -25.86
C ASN A 159 1.67 -10.69 -26.12
N ASP A 160 1.22 -10.04 -25.06
CA ASP A 160 0.57 -8.75 -25.14
C ASP A 160 1.61 -7.64 -25.32
N PRO A 161 1.63 -6.94 -26.46
CA PRO A 161 2.64 -5.90 -26.72
C PRO A 161 2.58 -4.75 -25.71
N VAL A 162 1.41 -4.44 -25.14
CA VAL A 162 1.28 -3.38 -24.14
C VAL A 162 1.89 -3.81 -22.82
N ARG A 163 1.59 -5.04 -22.37
CA ARG A 163 2.17 -5.58 -21.11
C ARG A 163 3.67 -5.82 -21.25
N ARG A 164 4.12 -6.34 -22.38
CA ARG A 164 5.55 -6.51 -22.68
C ARG A 164 6.27 -5.17 -22.68
N ARG A 165 5.69 -4.13 -23.29
CA ARG A 165 6.29 -2.80 -23.30
C ARG A 165 6.42 -2.24 -21.88
N ALA A 166 5.39 -2.36 -21.05
CA ALA A 166 5.44 -1.93 -19.66
C ALA A 166 6.53 -2.66 -18.87
N ALA A 167 6.68 -3.98 -19.05
CA ALA A 167 7.74 -4.76 -18.42
C ALA A 167 9.15 -4.30 -18.87
N ILE A 168 9.33 -3.99 -20.15
CA ILE A 168 10.61 -3.50 -20.68
C ILE A 168 10.97 -2.14 -20.07
N ASP A 169 10.01 -1.22 -20.00
CA ASP A 169 10.23 0.11 -19.41
C ASP A 169 10.58 0.05 -17.92
N GLU A 170 10.12 -0.99 -17.22
CA GLU A 170 10.44 -1.23 -15.81
C GLU A 170 11.81 -1.92 -15.61
N ILE A 171 12.14 -2.93 -16.42
CA ILE A 171 13.27 -3.85 -16.20
C ILE A 171 14.58 -3.31 -16.82
N PHE A 172 14.50 -2.65 -17.96
CA PHE A 172 15.69 -2.25 -18.73
C PHE A 172 16.02 -0.76 -18.58
N THR A 173 17.30 -0.43 -18.61
CA THR A 173 17.76 0.96 -18.79
C THR A 173 17.50 1.43 -20.23
N ASP A 174 17.46 2.75 -20.44
CA ASP A 174 17.24 3.32 -21.78
C ASP A 174 18.34 2.93 -22.78
N ASP A 175 19.56 2.71 -22.28
CA ASP A 175 20.77 2.35 -23.04
C ASP A 175 21.03 0.83 -23.11
N CYS A 176 20.04 0.01 -22.74
CA CYS A 176 20.16 -1.44 -22.72
C CYS A 176 20.65 -2.02 -24.06
N MET A 177 21.42 -3.11 -23.96
CA MET A 177 21.90 -3.87 -25.11
C MET A 177 21.43 -5.31 -25.02
N PHE A 178 20.90 -5.84 -26.12
CA PHE A 178 20.62 -7.26 -26.30
C PHE A 178 21.50 -7.81 -27.41
N CYS A 179 22.21 -8.91 -27.13
CA CYS A 179 23.03 -9.61 -28.10
C CYS A 179 22.46 -11.01 -28.33
N ASP A 180 22.21 -11.37 -29.58
CA ASP A 180 21.77 -12.73 -29.93
C ASP A 180 22.96 -13.65 -30.28
N PRO A 181 22.80 -14.98 -30.19
CA PRO A 181 23.87 -15.93 -30.52
C PRO A 181 24.29 -15.93 -32.00
N MET A 182 23.53 -15.31 -32.90
CA MET A 182 23.82 -15.19 -34.32
C MET A 182 24.62 -13.92 -34.65
N GLY A 183 25.04 -13.16 -33.63
CA GLY A 183 25.86 -11.96 -33.77
C GLY A 183 25.06 -10.67 -33.91
N GLY A 184 23.73 -10.70 -33.75
CA GLY A 184 22.90 -9.49 -33.72
C GLY A 184 23.13 -8.68 -32.46
N VAL A 185 23.25 -7.35 -32.58
CA VAL A 185 23.39 -6.40 -31.47
C VAL A 185 22.30 -5.34 -31.57
N TYR A 186 21.45 -5.27 -30.56
CA TYR A 186 20.25 -4.44 -30.54
C TYR A 186 20.32 -3.48 -29.35
N ARG A 187 20.02 -2.20 -29.58
CA ARG A 187 20.19 -1.13 -28.59
C ARG A 187 18.87 -0.45 -28.28
N GLY A 188 18.62 -0.24 -27.01
CA GLY A 188 17.47 0.48 -26.49
C GLY A 188 16.21 -0.38 -26.38
N ARG A 189 15.30 0.07 -25.51
CA ARG A 189 14.07 -0.64 -25.15
C ARG A 189 13.18 -0.98 -26.35
N GLY A 190 13.13 -0.12 -27.36
CA GLY A 190 12.36 -0.35 -28.58
C GLY A 190 12.84 -1.54 -29.39
N GLU A 191 14.15 -1.73 -29.50
CA GLU A 191 14.70 -2.88 -30.23
C GLU A 191 14.52 -4.20 -29.46
N ILE A 192 14.59 -4.17 -28.12
CA ILE A 192 14.28 -5.35 -27.29
C ILE A 192 12.82 -5.78 -27.49
N ASP A 193 11.87 -4.83 -27.49
CA ASP A 193 10.46 -5.12 -27.73
C ASP A 193 10.25 -5.77 -29.12
N ARG A 194 10.89 -5.20 -30.14
CA ARG A 194 10.85 -5.73 -31.51
C ARG A 194 11.38 -7.17 -31.59
N VAL A 195 12.53 -7.44 -30.97
CA VAL A 195 13.16 -8.76 -30.96
C VAL A 195 12.31 -9.78 -30.19
N ALA A 196 11.83 -9.42 -28.99
CA ALA A 196 10.98 -10.28 -28.19
C ALA A 196 9.68 -10.66 -28.94
N GLY A 197 9.06 -9.71 -29.63
CA GLY A 197 7.91 -9.98 -30.50
C GLY A 197 8.23 -10.92 -31.68
N ALA A 198 9.39 -10.75 -32.33
CA ALA A 198 9.79 -11.53 -33.49
C ALA A 198 10.19 -12.98 -33.17
N ILE A 199 10.89 -13.20 -32.05
CA ILE A 199 11.25 -14.54 -31.56
C ILE A 199 9.98 -15.40 -31.38
N ARG A 200 8.88 -14.81 -30.89
CA ARG A 200 7.64 -15.57 -30.71
C ARG A 200 6.87 -15.83 -32.01
N ALA A 201 6.89 -14.90 -32.96
CA ALA A 201 6.25 -15.11 -34.26
C ALA A 201 6.83 -16.34 -34.98
N THR A 202 8.16 -16.49 -34.96
CA THR A 202 8.86 -17.64 -35.54
C THR A 202 8.61 -18.96 -34.80
N HIS A 203 8.37 -18.93 -33.48
CA HIS A 203 7.95 -20.13 -32.72
C HIS A 203 6.50 -20.55 -32.99
N ARG A 204 5.60 -19.61 -33.27
CA ARG A 204 4.19 -19.90 -33.63
C ARG A 204 4.09 -20.55 -35.01
N GLU A 205 4.88 -20.08 -35.98
CA GLU A 205 4.93 -20.65 -37.33
C GLU A 205 5.47 -22.09 -37.35
N ARG A 206 6.42 -22.43 -36.48
CA ARG A 206 6.97 -23.80 -36.37
C ARG A 206 6.00 -24.82 -35.76
N LEU A 207 5.04 -24.39 -34.94
CA LEU A 207 4.05 -25.28 -34.30
C LEU A 207 2.72 -25.36 -35.05
N GLY A 208 2.46 -24.44 -35.99
CA GLY A 208 1.25 -24.43 -36.83
C GLY A 208 1.36 -25.18 -38.16
N GLY A 209 2.51 -25.81 -38.44
CA GLY A 209 2.80 -26.50 -39.71
C GLY A 209 2.60 -28.02 -39.71
N ALA A 210 1.96 -28.59 -38.67
CA ALA A 210 1.54 -29.99 -38.65
C ALA A 210 0.01 -30.05 -38.62
N GLY A 211 -0.60 -29.84 -39.78
CA GLY A 211 -1.98 -30.22 -40.09
C GLY A 211 -1.97 -31.44 -40.99
#